data_AF-A0AAJ0GEJ7-F1
#
_entry.id   AF-A0AAJ0GEJ7-F1
#
_cell.length_a   1.000
_cell.length_b   1.000
_cell.length_c   1.000
_cell.angle_alpha   90.00
_cell.angle_beta   90.00
_cell.angle_gamma   90.00
#
_symmetry.space_group_name_H-M   'P 1'
#
loop_
_entity.id
_entity.type
_entity.pdbx_description
1 polymer ?
#
loop_
_entity_poly.entity_id
_entity_poly.type
_entity_poly.pdbx_seq_one_letter_code
_entity_poly.pdbx_strand_id
1 'polypeptide(L)'
;MRGGLVAHLRHSLHWVLIYSNSPAAAGLFAGNHKNIKTGDRFDTLHLIGQTYAKGYLKDNITAAVDRVIELVEKHGINGHAAALRWTVHHSKLEAERGHAVIIAASNVAQLNSNFDFIEQGPLPDEVLEAINRVHGEVAGSGFPYHA
;
A
#
# COMPACT_ATOMS: atom_id res chain seq x y z
N MET A 1 -18.40 6.97 -18.81
CA MET A 1 -17.64 8.03 -18.11
C MET A 1 -16.54 7.39 -17.26
N ARG A 2 -15.52 6.81 -17.91
CA ARG A 2 -14.42 6.07 -17.27
C ARG A 2 -13.12 6.64 -17.88
N GLY A 3 -12.26 7.27 -17.08
CA GLY A 3 -10.99 7.84 -17.57
C GLY A 3 -10.45 9.07 -16.82
N GLY A 4 -11.16 9.61 -15.83
CA GLY A 4 -10.75 10.86 -15.16
C GLY A 4 -9.57 10.72 -14.19
N LEU A 5 -9.43 9.58 -13.52
CA LEU A 5 -8.48 9.44 -12.41
C LEU A 5 -7.01 9.46 -12.85
N VAL A 6 -6.71 8.87 -14.02
CA VAL A 6 -5.34 8.77 -14.54
C VAL A 6 -4.90 10.07 -15.22
N ALA A 7 -5.83 10.79 -15.86
CA ALA A 7 -5.52 12.02 -16.60
C ALA A 7 -5.29 13.26 -15.69
N HIS A 8 -5.91 13.30 -14.51
CA HIS A 8 -5.83 14.47 -13.63
C HIS A 8 -4.53 14.57 -12.81
N LEU A 9 -3.70 13.52 -12.80
CA LEU A 9 -2.41 13.49 -12.09
C LEU A 9 -1.35 14.43 -12.68
N ARG A 10 -1.65 15.16 -13.77
CA ARG A 10 -0.66 15.94 -14.52
C ARG A 10 -0.82 17.45 -14.44
N HIS A 11 -1.98 17.98 -14.02
CA HIS A 11 -2.20 19.43 -14.02
C HIS A 11 -3.11 19.89 -12.88
N SER A 12 -2.57 20.81 -12.07
CA SER A 12 -3.24 21.77 -11.17
C SER A 12 -3.03 21.51 -9.67
N LEU A 13 -2.22 22.39 -9.08
CA LEU A 13 -1.94 22.55 -7.67
C LEU A 13 -3.13 23.20 -6.96
N HIS A 14 -3.69 22.51 -5.96
CA HIS A 14 -4.28 23.02 -4.71
C HIS A 14 -4.73 21.77 -3.94
N TRP A 15 -3.90 21.26 -3.01
CA TRP A 15 -4.04 19.88 -2.54
C TRP A 15 -4.36 19.76 -1.05
N VAL A 16 -5.51 19.16 -0.73
CA VAL A 16 -5.68 18.41 0.52
C VAL A 16 -5.06 17.03 0.26
N LEU A 17 -3.75 16.93 0.50
CA LEU A 17 -2.99 15.69 0.42
C LEU A 17 -3.29 14.81 1.63
N ILE A 18 -4.13 13.79 1.45
CA ILE A 18 -4.16 12.67 2.40
C ILE A 18 -2.91 11.82 2.12
N TYR A 19 -1.84 12.09 2.87
CA TYR A 19 -0.58 11.36 2.81
C TYR A 19 -0.76 9.92 3.31
N SER A 20 -1.08 8.99 2.40
CA SER A 20 -0.80 7.58 2.65
C SER A 20 0.67 7.31 2.35
N ASN A 21 1.53 7.61 3.33
CA ASN A 21 2.89 7.09 3.28
C ASN A 21 2.79 5.57 3.23
N SER A 22 3.35 4.97 2.18
CA SER A 22 3.43 3.51 2.01
C SER A 22 2.10 2.78 1.78
N PRO A 23 1.46 2.92 0.60
CA PRO A 23 0.22 2.18 0.27
C PRO A 23 0.38 0.66 0.35
N ALA A 24 1.60 0.15 0.18
CA ALA A 24 1.98 -1.25 0.38
C ALA A 24 2.67 -1.52 1.73
N ALA A 25 2.42 -0.69 2.75
CA ALA A 25 3.01 -0.77 4.09
C ALA A 25 4.55 -0.94 4.06
N ALA A 26 5.22 -0.11 3.27
CA ALA A 26 6.67 -0.02 3.10
C ALA A 26 7.30 -1.20 2.34
N GLY A 27 6.47 -1.98 1.64
CA GLY A 27 6.90 -3.21 0.95
C GLY A 27 6.55 -4.47 1.74
N LEU A 28 5.82 -4.34 2.85
CA LEU A 28 5.34 -5.47 3.64
C LEU A 28 4.46 -6.41 2.81
N PHE A 29 3.55 -5.85 2.01
CA PHE A 29 2.71 -6.60 1.06
C PHE A 29 3.46 -7.15 -0.16
N ALA A 30 4.71 -6.71 -0.38
CA ALA A 30 5.61 -7.31 -1.36
C ALA A 30 6.44 -8.47 -0.76
N GLY A 31 6.24 -8.80 0.53
CA GLY A 31 6.98 -9.85 1.23
C GLY A 31 8.38 -9.44 1.70
N ASN A 32 8.75 -8.16 1.61
CA ASN A 32 10.11 -7.69 1.95
C ASN A 32 10.51 -7.97 3.40
N HIS A 33 9.54 -8.15 4.30
CA HIS A 33 9.79 -8.51 5.69
C HIS A 33 10.37 -9.93 5.86
N LYS A 34 10.21 -10.81 4.87
CA LYS A 34 10.72 -12.19 4.92
C LYS A 34 12.21 -12.29 4.60
N ASN A 35 12.75 -11.33 3.85
CA ASN A 35 14.14 -11.33 3.37
C ASN A 35 14.71 -9.90 3.34
N ILE A 36 14.98 -9.35 4.53
CA ILE A 36 15.48 -7.97 4.69
C ILE A 36 16.93 -7.89 4.19
N LYS A 37 17.23 -6.96 3.29
CA LYS A 37 18.59 -6.70 2.78
C LYS A 37 19.18 -5.42 3.36
N THR A 38 20.50 -5.30 3.35
CA THR A 38 21.18 -4.07 3.76
C THR A 38 20.73 -2.89 2.91
N GLY A 39 20.35 -1.79 3.55
CA GLY A 39 19.81 -0.58 2.91
C GLY A 39 18.29 -0.60 2.67
N ASP A 40 17.59 -1.71 2.98
CA ASP A 40 16.14 -1.77 2.87
C ASP A 40 15.43 -0.94 3.95
N ARG A 41 14.13 -0.68 3.73
CA ARG A 41 13.29 0.05 4.70
C ARG A 41 13.11 -0.64 6.05
N PHE A 42 13.39 -1.94 6.12
CA PHE A 42 13.34 -2.73 7.35
C PHE A 42 14.74 -3.05 7.90
N ASP A 43 15.81 -2.52 7.29
CA ASP A 43 17.18 -2.74 7.75
C ASP A 43 17.46 -1.98 9.06
N THR A 44 17.59 -2.72 10.16
CA THR A 44 17.81 -2.16 11.49
C THR A 44 19.21 -1.57 11.70
N LEU A 45 20.12 -1.68 10.71
CA LEU A 45 21.43 -1.04 10.75
C LEU A 45 21.34 0.49 10.67
N HIS A 46 20.22 1.04 10.20
CA HIS A 46 20.00 2.48 10.12
C HIS A 46 18.77 2.92 10.93
N LEU A 47 18.80 4.16 11.43
CA LEU A 47 17.79 4.71 12.35
C LEU A 47 16.36 4.68 11.76
N ILE A 48 16.25 4.93 10.46
CA ILE A 48 14.97 4.86 9.74
C ILE A 48 14.45 3.42 9.75
N GLY A 49 15.30 2.43 9.43
CA GLY A 49 14.86 1.04 9.38
C GLY A 49 14.49 0.47 10.74
N GLN A 50 15.14 0.89 11.83
CA GLN A 50 14.72 0.55 13.20
C GLN A 50 13.30 1.06 13.51
N THR A 51 12.98 2.27 13.07
CA THR A 51 11.66 2.86 13.26
C THR A 51 10.62 2.05 12.49
N TYR A 52 10.83 1.82 11.19
CA TYR A 52 9.92 1.02 10.36
C TYR A 52 9.74 -0.42 10.89
N ALA A 53 10.82 -1.07 11.30
CA ALA A 53 10.78 -2.39 11.92
C ALA A 53 9.88 -2.39 13.16
N LYS A 54 10.07 -1.45 14.09
CA LYS A 54 9.27 -1.33 15.32
C LYS A 54 7.77 -1.12 15.04
N GLY A 55 7.44 -0.42 13.97
CA GLY A 55 6.05 -0.15 13.60
C GLY A 55 5.35 -1.30 12.90
N TYR A 56 6.03 -1.95 11.95
CA TYR A 56 5.41 -2.90 11.00
C TYR A 56 5.79 -4.36 11.26
N LEU A 57 6.96 -4.66 11.82
CA LEU A 57 7.42 -6.03 12.07
C LEU A 57 6.95 -6.52 13.44
N LYS A 58 5.64 -6.48 13.66
CA LYS A 58 4.98 -7.08 14.82
C LYS A 58 4.33 -8.38 14.37
N ASP A 59 4.42 -9.43 15.16
CA ASP A 59 3.90 -10.77 14.80
C ASP A 59 2.44 -10.75 14.36
N ASN A 60 1.60 -9.95 15.03
CA ASN A 60 0.19 -9.82 14.66
C ASN A 60 0.01 -9.14 13.30
N ILE A 61 0.85 -8.15 12.97
CA ILE A 61 0.81 -7.43 11.69
C ILE A 61 1.35 -8.31 10.57
N THR A 62 2.53 -8.91 10.74
CA THR A 62 3.17 -9.74 9.71
C THR A 62 2.32 -10.98 9.40
N ALA A 63 1.80 -11.67 10.42
CA ALA A 63 0.92 -12.82 10.22
C ALA A 63 -0.39 -12.45 9.51
N ALA A 64 -0.95 -11.27 9.80
CA ALA A 64 -2.16 -10.82 9.12
C ALA A 64 -1.90 -10.45 7.65
N VAL A 65 -0.76 -9.80 7.36
CA VAL A 65 -0.35 -9.51 5.99
C VAL A 65 -0.06 -10.78 5.20
N ASP A 66 0.60 -11.77 5.80
CA ASP A 66 0.88 -13.04 5.13
C ASP A 66 -0.39 -13.78 4.71
N ARG A 67 -1.44 -13.78 5.56
CA ARG A 67 -2.76 -14.32 5.18
C ARG A 67 -3.35 -13.62 3.95
N VAL A 68 -3.20 -12.29 3.86
CA VAL A 68 -3.68 -11.53 2.70
C VAL A 68 -2.85 -11.88 1.47
N ILE A 69 -1.52 -11.95 1.57
CA ILE A 69 -0.63 -12.31 0.46
C ILE A 69 -1.02 -13.68 -0.10
N GLU A 70 -1.17 -14.69 0.76
CA GLU A 70 -1.57 -16.05 0.35
C GLU A 70 -2.93 -16.06 -0.34
N LEU A 71 -3.88 -15.23 0.11
CA LEU A 71 -5.19 -15.13 -0.52
C LEU A 71 -5.10 -14.49 -1.91
N VAL A 72 -4.43 -13.35 -2.04
CA VAL A 72 -4.36 -12.64 -3.33
C VAL A 72 -3.58 -13.43 -4.37
N GLU A 73 -2.58 -14.22 -3.95
CA GLU A 73 -1.86 -15.15 -4.82
C GLU A 73 -2.77 -16.22 -5.43
N LYS A 74 -3.78 -16.73 -4.69
CA LYS A 74 -4.80 -17.66 -5.24
C LYS A 74 -5.64 -17.02 -6.34
N HIS A 75 -5.77 -15.69 -6.33
CA HIS A 75 -6.44 -14.90 -7.37
C HIS A 75 -5.48 -14.47 -8.50
N GLY A 76 -4.22 -14.90 -8.47
CA GLY A 76 -3.19 -14.45 -9.43
C GLY A 76 -2.81 -12.98 -9.27
N ILE A 77 -3.10 -12.38 -8.13
CA ILE A 77 -2.82 -10.98 -7.82
C ILE A 77 -1.60 -10.91 -6.91
N ASN A 78 -0.60 -10.12 -7.31
CA ASN A 78 0.54 -9.83 -6.45
C ASN A 78 0.11 -8.98 -5.24
N GLY A 79 0.63 -9.25 -4.04
CA GLY A 79 0.31 -8.48 -2.83
C GLY A 79 0.53 -6.96 -2.93
N HIS A 80 1.61 -6.53 -3.58
CA HIS A 80 1.87 -5.11 -3.86
C HIS A 80 0.81 -4.51 -4.81
N ALA A 81 0.42 -5.26 -5.85
CA ALA A 81 -0.66 -4.86 -6.74
C ALA A 81 -1.99 -4.74 -5.97
N ALA A 82 -2.28 -5.68 -5.07
CA ALA A 82 -3.47 -5.64 -4.24
C ALA A 82 -3.51 -4.39 -3.35
N ALA A 83 -2.41 -4.07 -2.69
CA ALA A 83 -2.32 -2.91 -1.81
C ALA A 83 -2.51 -1.57 -2.57
N LEU A 84 -1.94 -1.45 -3.77
CA LEU A 84 -2.14 -0.28 -4.63
C LEU A 84 -3.59 -0.17 -5.10
N ARG A 85 -4.17 -1.27 -5.58
CA ARG A 85 -5.57 -1.30 -6.05
C ARG A 85 -6.55 -0.99 -4.92
N TRP A 86 -6.33 -1.52 -3.72
CA TRP A 86 -7.14 -1.17 -2.55
C TRP A 86 -7.06 0.33 -2.24
N THR A 87 -5.85 0.89 -2.24
CA THR A 87 -5.66 2.32 -1.95
C THR A 87 -6.40 3.21 -2.94
N VAL A 88 -6.37 2.87 -4.23
CA VAL A 88 -6.98 3.71 -5.28
C VAL A 88 -8.49 3.51 -5.40
N HIS A 89 -8.97 2.26 -5.29
CA HIS A 89 -10.36 1.92 -5.64
C HIS A 89 -11.28 1.71 -4.44
N HIS A 90 -10.72 1.44 -3.25
CA HIS A 90 -11.50 1.01 -2.07
C HIS A 90 -11.26 1.86 -0.81
N SER A 91 -10.35 2.83 -0.89
CA SER A 91 -10.14 3.78 0.20
C SER A 91 -11.21 4.88 0.21
N LYS A 92 -11.19 5.72 1.24
CA LYS A 92 -12.07 6.91 1.34
C LYS A 92 -11.57 8.11 0.52
N LEU A 93 -10.63 7.91 -0.41
CA LEU A 93 -10.10 8.99 -1.24
C LEU A 93 -11.13 9.35 -2.33
N GLU A 94 -11.40 10.65 -2.50
CA GLU A 94 -12.37 11.19 -3.44
C GLU A 94 -11.63 12.14 -4.39
N ALA A 95 -11.45 11.73 -5.64
CA ALA A 95 -10.71 12.53 -6.61
C ALA A 95 -11.44 13.82 -6.96
N GLU A 96 -12.77 13.82 -6.91
CA GLU A 96 -13.63 15.00 -7.09
C GLU A 96 -13.38 16.05 -6.00
N ARG A 97 -12.82 15.65 -4.85
CA ARG A 97 -12.39 16.54 -3.76
C ARG A 97 -10.90 16.90 -3.85
N GLY A 98 -10.21 16.51 -4.92
CA GLY A 98 -8.79 16.75 -5.11
C GLY A 98 -7.88 15.84 -4.29
N HIS A 99 -8.38 14.71 -3.76
CA HIS A 99 -7.53 13.73 -3.10
C HIS A 99 -6.65 13.01 -4.14
N ALA A 100 -5.40 12.73 -3.78
CA ALA A 100 -4.45 12.04 -4.64
C ALA A 100 -3.61 11.03 -3.84
N VAL A 101 -3.09 10.02 -4.54
CA VAL A 101 -2.19 9.00 -3.98
C VAL A 101 -0.77 9.28 -4.46
N ILE A 102 0.19 9.33 -3.53
CA ILE A 102 1.61 9.40 -3.87
C ILE A 102 2.14 7.99 -4.08
N ILE A 103 2.72 7.74 -5.24
CA ILE A 103 3.37 6.47 -5.59
C ILE A 103 4.87 6.68 -5.60
N ALA A 104 5.57 6.04 -4.67
CA ALA A 104 7.03 6.01 -4.65
C ALA A 104 7.57 4.78 -5.38
N ALA A 105 8.59 4.97 -6.20
CA ALA A 105 9.31 3.92 -6.91
C ALA A 105 10.81 4.22 -6.90
N SER A 106 11.66 3.20 -6.88
CA SER A 106 13.12 3.35 -6.93
C SER A 106 13.66 3.46 -8.35
N ASN A 107 12.84 3.13 -9.36
CA ASN A 107 13.17 3.25 -10.77
C ASN A 107 11.89 3.35 -11.63
N VAL A 108 12.07 3.70 -12.91
CA VAL A 108 10.97 3.91 -13.87
C VAL A 108 10.18 2.62 -14.15
N ALA A 109 10.84 1.46 -14.19
CA ALA A 109 10.16 0.19 -14.44
C ALA A 109 9.17 -0.14 -13.30
N GLN A 110 9.58 0.06 -12.05
CA GLN A 110 8.68 -0.11 -10.90
C GLN A 110 7.53 0.89 -10.92
N LEU A 111 7.79 2.15 -11.34
CA LEU A 111 6.74 3.15 -11.47
C LEU A 111 5.69 2.73 -12.52
N ASN A 112 6.13 2.25 -13.68
CA ASN A 112 5.24 1.77 -14.74
C ASN A 112 4.40 0.57 -14.27
N SER A 113 5.04 -0.42 -13.63
CA SER A 113 4.31 -1.56 -13.06
C SER A 113 3.27 -1.14 -12.02
N ASN A 114 3.56 -0.12 -11.20
CA ASN A 114 2.59 0.41 -10.24
C ASN A 114 1.36 0.99 -10.95
N PHE A 115 1.54 1.71 -12.06
CA PHE A 115 0.42 2.22 -12.86
C PHE A 115 -0.37 1.08 -13.50
N ASP A 116 0.29 0.11 -14.11
CA ASP A 116 -0.35 -1.07 -14.71
C ASP A 116 -1.21 -1.81 -13.69
N PHE A 117 -0.75 -1.94 -12.44
CA PHE A 117 -1.53 -2.56 -11.36
C PHE A 117 -2.78 -1.75 -11.01
N ILE A 118 -2.69 -0.42 -10.97
CA ILE A 118 -3.82 0.44 -10.64
C ILE A 118 -4.88 0.40 -11.74
N GLU A 119 -4.46 0.35 -13.01
CA GLU A 119 -5.33 0.31 -14.18
C GLU A 119 -6.13 -0.99 -14.30
N GLN A 120 -5.71 -2.07 -13.62
CA GLN A 120 -6.48 -3.33 -13.52
C GLN A 120 -7.79 -3.19 -12.73
N GLY A 121 -8.03 -2.06 -12.07
CA GLY A 121 -9.32 -1.75 -11.45
C GLY A 121 -9.52 -2.36 -10.06
N PRO A 122 -10.77 -2.43 -9.57
CA PRO A 122 -11.08 -2.85 -8.21
C PRO A 122 -10.70 -4.31 -7.95
N LEU A 123 -10.39 -4.64 -6.70
CA LEU A 123 -10.14 -6.00 -6.24
C LEU A 123 -11.42 -6.86 -6.23
N PRO A 124 -11.30 -8.20 -6.41
CA PRO A 124 -12.40 -9.13 -6.16
C PRO A 124 -12.94 -9.01 -4.73
N ASP A 125 -14.24 -9.25 -4.54
CA ASP A 125 -14.93 -9.07 -3.25
C ASP A 125 -14.29 -9.89 -2.12
N GLU A 126 -13.93 -11.14 -2.37
CA GLU A 126 -13.26 -12.01 -1.38
C GLU A 126 -11.94 -11.40 -0.88
N VAL A 127 -11.15 -10.84 -1.79
CA VAL A 127 -9.89 -10.17 -1.44
C VAL A 127 -10.15 -8.90 -0.64
N LEU A 128 -11.15 -8.11 -1.05
CA LEU A 128 -11.53 -6.88 -0.35
C LEU A 128 -11.99 -7.16 1.08
N GLU A 129 -12.85 -8.16 1.27
CA GLU A 129 -13.34 -8.58 2.59
C GLU A 129 -12.20 -9.01 3.51
N ALA A 130 -11.26 -9.81 3.00
CA ALA A 130 -10.11 -10.25 3.76
C ALA A 130 -9.21 -9.08 4.20
N ILE A 131 -8.95 -8.12 3.31
CA ILE A 131 -8.17 -6.91 3.64
C ILE A 131 -8.90 -6.10 4.73
N ASN A 132 -10.21 -5.92 4.60
CA ASN A 132 -11.02 -5.18 5.59
C ASN A 132 -11.03 -5.87 6.96
N ARG A 133 -11.09 -7.20 6.99
CA ARG A 133 -10.99 -7.98 8.21
C ARG A 133 -9.64 -7.81 8.89
N VAL A 134 -8.54 -7.92 8.14
CA VAL A 134 -7.19 -7.72 8.65
C VAL A 134 -6.99 -6.31 9.20
N HIS A 135 -7.52 -5.28 8.52
CA HIS A 135 -7.50 -3.92 9.03
C HIS A 135 -8.16 -3.81 10.41
N GLY A 136 -9.29 -4.49 10.64
CA GLY A 136 -9.94 -4.56 11.94
C GLY A 136 -9.11 -5.26 13.01
N GLU A 137 -8.41 -6.35 12.66
CA GLU A 137 -7.56 -7.14 13.58
C GLU A 137 -6.32 -6.39 14.05
N VAL A 138 -5.76 -5.51 13.22
CA VAL A 138 -4.52 -4.76 13.52
C VAL A 138 -4.76 -3.30 13.89
N ALA A 139 -6.02 -2.85 13.96
CA ALA A 139 -6.39 -1.49 14.33
C ALA A 139 -5.78 -1.11 15.69
N GLY A 140 -5.10 0.03 15.75
CA GLY A 140 -4.40 0.49 16.96
C GLY A 140 -2.99 -0.07 17.14
N SER A 141 -2.54 -1.01 16.30
CA SER A 141 -1.16 -1.50 16.31
C SER A 141 -0.21 -0.67 15.43
N GLY A 142 -0.73 0.26 14.63
CA GLY A 142 0.04 1.10 13.71
C GLY A 142 0.70 2.32 14.37
N PHE A 143 1.45 3.08 13.58
CA PHE A 143 1.94 4.39 14.03
C PHE A 143 0.77 5.36 14.24
N PRO A 144 0.78 6.18 15.29
CA PRO A 144 -0.13 7.30 15.37
C PRO A 144 0.16 8.26 14.21
N TYR A 145 -0.88 8.67 13.49
CA TYR A 145 -0.78 9.61 12.37
C TYR A 145 -0.73 11.09 12.83
N HIS A 146 -0.83 11.31 14.15
CA HIS A 146 -0.74 12.60 14.81
C HIS A 146 0.25 12.48 15.97
N ALA A 147 1.11 13.49 16.13
CA ALA A 147 2.03 13.61 17.27
C ALA A 147 1.32 14.23 18.47
#